data_AF-A0A7V0UA19-F1
#
_entry.id   AF-A0A7V0UA19-F1
#
_cell.length_a   1.000
_cell.length_b   1.000
_cell.length_c   1.000
_cell.angle_alpha   90.00
_cell.angle_beta   90.00
_cell.angle_gamma   90.00
#
_symmetry.space_group_name_H-M   'P 1'
#
loop_
_entity.id
_entity.type
_entity.pdbx_description
1 polymer ?
#
loop_
_entity_poly.entity_id
_entity_poly.type
_entity_poly.pdbx_seq_one_letter_code
_entity_poly.pdbx_strand_id
1 'polypeptide(L)'
;MKERLEQLKKDFEKEIKTTLKIEDVEQLRIAFLGKKGVVTSLMKELRDIPSEIRKEAGQLINSIKSEIETVIAKKIKNIRDEEIKNRLD
;
A
#
# COMPACT_ATOMS: atom_id res chain seq x y z
N MET A 1 -3.55 17.66 1.09
CA MET A 1 -2.83 16.50 0.51
C MET A 1 -2.21 15.62 1.58
N LYS A 2 -1.42 16.17 2.51
CA LYS A 2 -0.79 15.42 3.62
C LYS A 2 -1.80 14.60 4.45
N GLU A 3 -2.90 15.21 4.87
CA GLU A 3 -3.97 14.50 5.62
C GLU A 3 -4.58 13.33 4.84
N ARG A 4 -4.83 13.49 3.52
CA ARG A 4 -5.34 12.43 2.65
C ARG A 4 -4.36 11.25 2.57
N LEU A 5 -3.07 11.53 2.55
CA LEU A 5 -2.01 10.52 2.52
C LEU A 5 -1.87 9.78 3.86
N GLU A 6 -1.97 10.50 4.98
CA GLU A 6 -2.00 9.91 6.31
C GLU A 6 -3.24 9.03 6.52
N GLN A 7 -4.41 9.47 6.03
CA GLN A 7 -5.63 8.67 6.11
C GLN A 7 -5.52 7.40 5.27
N LEU A 8 -5.02 7.51 4.02
CA LEU A 8 -4.77 6.37 3.14
C LEU A 8 -3.84 5.34 3.80
N LYS A 9 -2.78 5.80 4.46
CA LYS A 9 -1.86 4.92 5.20
C LYS A 9 -2.59 4.20 6.34
N LYS A 10 -3.39 4.91 7.14
CA LYS A 10 -4.15 4.32 8.25
C LYS A 10 -5.16 3.28 7.75
N ASP A 11 -5.86 3.57 6.66
CA ASP A 11 -6.86 2.67 6.07
C ASP A 11 -6.19 1.39 5.57
N PHE A 12 -5.09 1.52 4.82
CA PHE A 12 -4.26 0.40 4.38
C PHE A 12 -3.77 -0.46 5.56
N GLU A 13 -3.20 0.17 6.59
CA GLU A 13 -2.68 -0.53 7.77
C GLU A 13 -3.77 -1.29 8.52
N LYS A 14 -4.98 -0.73 8.60
CA LYS A 14 -6.12 -1.37 9.25
C LYS A 14 -6.57 -2.59 8.46
N GLU A 15 -6.73 -2.47 7.15
CA GLU A 15 -7.17 -3.57 6.29
C GLU A 15 -6.16 -4.70 6.27
N ILE A 16 -4.88 -4.41 6.00
CA ILE A 16 -3.83 -5.43 5.87
C ILE A 16 -3.55 -6.20 7.16
N LYS A 17 -3.76 -5.58 8.33
CA LYS A 17 -3.64 -6.25 9.63
C LYS A 17 -4.68 -7.36 9.79
N THR A 18 -5.92 -7.09 9.37
CA THR A 18 -7.04 -8.02 9.49
C THR A 18 -7.11 -9.07 8.39
N THR A 19 -6.38 -8.89 7.29
CA THR A 19 -6.31 -9.86 6.20
C THR A 19 -5.63 -11.16 6.64
N LEU A 20 -6.19 -12.31 6.29
CA LEU A 20 -5.60 -13.62 6.61
C LEU A 20 -5.34 -14.50 5.38
N LYS A 21 -5.87 -14.14 4.22
CA LYS A 21 -5.74 -14.91 2.98
C LYS A 21 -4.89 -14.17 1.96
N ILE A 22 -4.10 -14.90 1.19
CA ILE A 22 -3.21 -14.33 0.17
C ILE A 22 -4.03 -13.61 -0.92
N GLU A 23 -5.19 -14.14 -1.29
CA GLU A 23 -6.08 -13.56 -2.29
C GLU A 23 -6.56 -12.17 -1.87
N ASP A 24 -6.92 -12.01 -0.59
CA ASP A 24 -7.36 -10.75 -0.03
C ASP A 24 -6.20 -9.73 0.04
N VAL A 25 -4.97 -10.19 0.32
CA VAL A 25 -3.78 -9.33 0.25
C VAL A 25 -3.53 -8.84 -1.18
N GLU A 26 -3.77 -9.68 -2.18
CA GLU A 26 -3.65 -9.30 -3.58
C GLU A 26 -4.72 -8.28 -3.99
N GLN A 27 -5.96 -8.42 -3.51
CA GLN A 27 -6.99 -7.39 -3.72
C GLN A 27 -6.57 -6.04 -3.16
N LEU A 28 -6.00 -6.01 -1.95
CA LEU A 28 -5.44 -4.79 -1.37
C LEU A 28 -4.30 -4.24 -2.23
N ARG A 29 -3.39 -5.09 -2.72
CA ARG A 29 -2.32 -4.67 -3.63
C ARG A 29 -2.89 -3.97 -4.87
N ILE A 30 -3.92 -4.51 -5.49
CA ILE A 30 -4.56 -3.93 -6.67
C ILE A 30 -5.25 -2.62 -6.33
N ALA A 31 -5.99 -2.55 -5.22
CA ALA A 31 -6.71 -1.35 -4.79
C ALA A 31 -5.77 -0.16 -4.51
N PHE A 32 -4.61 -0.42 -3.92
CA PHE A 32 -3.66 0.65 -3.55
C PHE A 32 -2.63 0.93 -4.64
N LEU A 33 -2.00 -0.11 -5.20
CA LEU A 33 -0.85 -0.01 -6.12
C LEU A 33 -1.19 -0.28 -7.59
N GLY A 34 -2.39 -0.77 -7.89
CA GLY A 34 -2.79 -1.09 -9.27
C GLY A 34 -2.80 0.13 -10.21
N LYS A 35 -3.00 -0.12 -11.51
CA LYS A 35 -3.06 0.94 -12.54
C LYS A 35 -4.13 2.02 -12.28
N LYS A 36 -5.21 1.62 -11.59
CA LYS A 36 -6.30 2.49 -11.13
C LYS A 36 -6.31 2.65 -9.60
N GLY A 37 -5.27 2.16 -8.92
CA GLY A 37 -5.17 2.19 -7.47
C GLY A 37 -4.93 3.59 -6.93
N VAL A 38 -5.16 3.76 -5.64
CA VAL A 38 -5.16 5.08 -5.00
C VAL A 38 -3.81 5.78 -5.13
N VAL A 39 -2.70 5.06 -4.94
CA VAL A 39 -1.33 5.61 -5.05
C VAL A 39 -1.02 6.05 -6.48
N THR A 40 -1.41 5.25 -7.48
CA THR A 40 -1.23 5.59 -8.89
C THR A 40 -2.05 6.81 -9.30
N SER A 41 -3.25 6.96 -8.76
CA SER A 41 -4.10 8.13 -8.99
C SER A 41 -3.48 9.40 -8.38
N LEU A 42 -2.97 9.32 -7.15
CA LEU A 42 -2.24 10.42 -6.51
C LEU A 42 -0.99 10.85 -7.31
N MET A 43 -0.25 9.89 -7.89
CA MET A 43 0.88 10.21 -8.77
C MET A 43 0.46 10.93 -10.05
N LYS A 44 -0.74 10.69 -10.57
CA LYS A 44 -1.27 11.42 -11.74
C LYS A 44 -1.67 12.84 -11.38
N GLU A 45 -2.31 13.02 -10.21
CA GLU A 45 -2.68 14.34 -9.67
C GLU A 45 -1.46 15.29 -9.52
N LEU A 46 -0.25 14.74 -9.32
CA LEU A 46 0.99 15.54 -9.26
C LEU A 46 1.28 16.36 -10.54
N ARG A 47 0.75 15.96 -11.70
CA ARG A 47 0.95 16.68 -12.96
C ARG A 47 0.36 18.09 -12.91
N ASP A 48 -0.69 18.27 -12.13
CA ASP A 48 -1.43 19.52 -12.01
C ASP A 48 -0.93 20.41 -10.85
N ILE A 49 0.08 19.95 -10.09
CA ILE A 49 0.65 20.68 -8.95
C ILE A 49 1.85 21.54 -9.40
N PRO A 50 2.02 22.77 -8.90
CA PRO A 50 3.21 23.61 -9.13
C PRO A 50 4.52 22.90 -8.81
N SER A 51 5.58 23.19 -9.56
CA SER A 51 6.89 22.52 -9.47
C SER A 51 7.50 22.56 -8.06
N GLU A 52 7.30 23.66 -7.34
CA GLU A 52 7.81 23.89 -5.98
C GLU A 52 7.26 22.86 -4.97
N ILE A 53 5.97 22.54 -5.05
CA ILE A 53 5.29 21.60 -4.13
C ILE A 53 5.34 20.17 -4.68
N ARG A 54 5.43 20.01 -6.00
CA ARG A 54 5.44 18.72 -6.70
C ARG A 54 6.56 17.79 -6.23
N LYS A 55 7.75 18.32 -5.94
CA LYS A 55 8.90 17.52 -5.49
C LYS A 55 8.62 16.86 -4.14
N GLU A 56 8.17 17.64 -3.16
CA GLU A 56 7.87 17.15 -1.80
C GLU A 56 6.69 16.17 -1.82
N ALA A 57 5.61 16.52 -2.52
CA ALA A 57 4.45 15.65 -2.66
C ALA A 57 4.79 14.32 -3.37
N GLY A 58 5.63 14.37 -4.41
CA GLY A 58 6.11 13.18 -5.11
C GLY A 58 6.99 12.28 -4.25
N GLN A 59 7.87 12.87 -3.44
CA GLN A 59 8.67 12.10 -2.47
C GLN A 59 7.78 11.40 -1.44
N LEU A 60 6.78 12.10 -0.91
CA LEU A 60 5.86 11.53 0.08
C LEU A 60 5.03 10.38 -0.51
N ILE A 61 4.49 10.53 -1.72
CA ILE A 61 3.74 9.46 -2.39
C ILE A 61 4.64 8.25 -2.68
N ASN A 62 5.86 8.48 -3.16
CA ASN A 62 6.82 7.39 -3.40
C ASN A 62 7.19 6.67 -2.10
N SER A 63 7.35 7.39 -0.99
CA SER A 63 7.63 6.77 0.30
C SER A 63 6.48 5.89 0.76
N ILE A 64 5.23 6.35 0.64
CA ILE A 64 4.04 5.57 0.98
C ILE A 64 3.93 4.34 0.09
N LYS A 65 4.20 4.48 -1.21
CA LYS A 65 4.22 3.36 -2.16
C LYS A 65 5.18 2.25 -1.70
N SER A 66 6.42 2.61 -1.40
CA SER A 66 7.44 1.66 -0.94
C SER A 66 7.07 1.00 0.39
N GLU A 67 6.45 1.75 1.30
CA GLU A 67 5.97 1.22 2.58
C GLU A 67 4.86 0.19 2.38
N ILE A 68 3.86 0.49 1.55
CA ILE A 68 2.78 -0.43 1.18
C ILE A 68 3.35 -1.72 0.55
N GLU A 69 4.27 -1.59 -0.41
CA GLU A 69 4.94 -2.75 -1.05
C GLU A 69 5.64 -3.64 -0.02
N THR A 70 6.36 -3.03 0.92
CA THR A 70 7.07 -3.74 1.99
C THR A 70 6.11 -4.47 2.92
N VAL A 71 5.03 -3.82 3.35
CA VAL A 71 4.05 -4.41 4.26
C VAL A 71 3.30 -5.56 3.58
N ILE A 72 2.92 -5.42 2.31
CA ILE A 72 2.29 -6.49 1.52
C ILE A 72 3.22 -7.71 1.43
N ALA A 73 4.48 -7.50 1.06
CA ALA A 73 5.45 -8.59 0.95
C ALA A 73 5.63 -9.33 2.29
N LYS A 74 5.72 -8.59 3.39
CA LYS A 74 5.81 -9.15 4.74
C LYS A 74 4.54 -9.93 5.11
N LYS A 75 3.35 -9.40 4.80
CA LYS A 75 2.08 -10.06 5.11
C LYS A 75 1.92 -11.37 4.35
N ILE A 76 2.25 -11.40 3.05
CA ILE A 76 2.22 -12.63 2.25
C ILE A 76 3.18 -13.67 2.81
N LYS A 77 4.40 -13.26 3.18
CA LYS A 77 5.37 -14.16 3.81
C LYS A 77 4.82 -14.75 5.11
N ASN A 78 4.29 -13.90 6.00
CA ASN A 78 3.74 -14.35 7.27
C ASN A 78 2.60 -15.37 7.10
N ILE A 79 1.66 -15.11 6.18
CA ILE A 79 0.55 -16.05 5.91
C ILE A 79 1.09 -17.41 5.42
N ARG A 80 2.08 -17.40 4.51
CA ARG A 80 2.71 -18.64 4.02
C ARG A 80 3.45 -19.39 5.11
N ASP A 81 4.20 -18.68 5.94
CA ASP A 81 4.95 -19.28 7.05
C ASP A 81 3.98 -19.91 8.08
N GLU A 82 2.85 -19.27 8.35
CA GLU A 82 1.77 -19.81 9.19
C GLU A 82 1.10 -21.04 8.57
N GLU A 83 0.80 -21.02 7.27
CA GLU A 83 0.25 -22.18 6.54
C GLU A 83 1.19 -23.39 6.55
N ILE A 84 2.50 -23.17 6.39
CA ILE A 84 3.51 -24.23 6.44
C ILE A 84 3.57 -24.81 7.85
N LYS A 85 3.64 -23.95 8.88
CA LYS A 85 3.67 -24.41 10.28
C LYS A 85 2.48 -25.30 10.60
N ASN A 86 1.26 -24.88 10.23
CA ASN A 86 0.04 -25.63 10.47
C ASN A 86 -0.05 -26.97 9.70
N ARG A 87 0.78 -27.18 8.67
CA ARG A 87 0.85 -28.46 7.93
C ARG A 87 1.89 -29.43 8.49
N LEU A 88 2.83 -28.93 9.28
CA LEU A 88 3.93 -29.69 9.87
C LEU A 88 3.67 -30.09 11.32
N ASP A 89 2.69 -29.45 11.98
CA ASP A 89 2.11 -29.82 13.27
C ASP A 89 1.01 -30.90 13.09
#